data_AF-A0A8J7LA96-F1
#
_entry.id   AF-A0A8J7LA96-F1
#
_cell.length_a   1.000
_cell.length_b   1.000
_cell.length_c   1.000
_cell.angle_alpha   90.00
_cell.angle_beta   90.00
_cell.angle_gamma   90.00
#
_symmetry.space_group_name_H-M   'P 1'
#
loop_
_entity.id
_entity.type
_entity.pdbx_description
1 polymer ?
#
loop_
_entity_poly.entity_id
_entity_poly.type
_entity_poly.pdbx_seq_one_letter_code
_entity_poly.pdbx_strand_id
1 'polypeptide(L)'
;MKVNDNTIMAFLLAFQGLNTSLSQQERHNLKELAKQLDSQPKAWENYIKKHLLEIIAANPELNQAYQFYKSQLDTIEEIPNYLMPTEAEISRLNTLDNAPITRGFKPKSEAIDYETQINNVAVIVGSSEQPEETVKQVTFLDKWKQFLSRSHSLN
;
A
#
# COMPACT_ATOMS: atom_id res chain seq x y z
N MET A 1 -18.79 9.21 10.82
CA MET A 1 -18.43 8.49 9.59
C MET A 1 -16.94 8.75 9.34
N LYS A 2 -16.06 7.81 9.71
CA LYS A 2 -14.64 7.92 9.38
C LYS A 2 -14.54 7.58 7.90
N VAL A 3 -14.17 8.55 7.07
CA VAL A 3 -13.78 8.27 5.69
C VAL A 3 -12.44 7.56 5.81
N ASN A 4 -12.45 6.23 5.71
CA ASN A 4 -11.21 5.47 5.56
C ASN A 4 -10.57 5.94 4.24
N ASP A 5 -9.39 6.54 4.32
CA ASP A 5 -8.71 6.98 3.13
C ASP A 5 -8.12 5.78 2.38
N ASN A 6 -8.90 5.25 1.43
CA ASN A 6 -8.53 4.12 0.58
C ASN A 6 -7.34 4.38 -0.35
N THR A 7 -6.69 5.55 -0.28
CA THR A 7 -5.59 5.95 -1.16
C THR A 7 -4.42 4.98 -1.13
N ILE A 8 -3.93 4.57 0.05
CA ILE A 8 -2.79 3.65 0.13
C ILE A 8 -3.16 2.26 -0.40
N MET A 9 -4.36 1.80 -0.06
CA MET A 9 -4.83 0.50 -0.55
C MET A 9 -4.99 0.49 -2.07
N ALA A 10 -5.60 1.53 -2.65
CA ALA A 10 -5.73 1.70 -4.08
C ALA A 10 -4.37 1.75 -4.78
N PHE A 11 -3.40 2.46 -4.19
CA PHE A 11 -2.03 2.51 -4.68
C PHE A 11 -1.40 1.12 -4.67
N LEU A 12 -1.46 0.38 -3.57
CA LEU A 12 -0.87 -0.96 -3.47
C LEU A 12 -1.48 -1.93 -4.50
N LEU A 13 -2.79 -1.92 -4.69
CA LEU A 13 -3.48 -2.75 -5.70
C LEU A 13 -3.03 -2.42 -7.12
N ALA A 14 -2.94 -1.12 -7.44
CA ALA A 14 -2.48 -0.63 -8.72
C ALA A 14 -1.02 -1.02 -8.95
N PHE A 15 -0.17 -0.81 -7.94
CA PHE A 15 1.26 -1.07 -8.02
C PHE A 15 1.58 -2.55 -8.17
N GLN A 16 0.83 -3.44 -7.51
CA GLN A 16 0.96 -4.89 -7.67
C GLN A 16 0.68 -5.36 -9.12
N GLY A 17 -0.20 -4.66 -9.83
CA GLY A 17 -0.57 -4.98 -11.22
C GLY A 17 0.23 -4.23 -12.28
N LEU A 18 1.17 -3.38 -11.89
CA LEU A 18 1.91 -2.52 -12.81
C LEU A 18 2.86 -3.36 -13.68
N ASN A 19 2.75 -3.21 -15.00
CA ASN A 19 3.61 -3.92 -15.95
C ASN A 19 4.87 -3.12 -16.27
N THR A 20 4.78 -1.79 -16.31
CA THR A 20 5.95 -0.92 -16.44
C THR A 20 6.76 -0.88 -15.16
N SER A 21 8.08 -0.96 -15.27
CA SER A 21 8.96 -0.66 -14.14
C SER A 21 8.90 0.82 -13.79
N LEU A 22 9.04 1.13 -12.51
CA LEU A 22 9.23 2.51 -12.06
C LEU A 22 10.61 3.01 -12.54
N SER A 23 10.66 4.26 -12.95
CA SER A 23 11.90 5.00 -13.18
C SER A 23 12.69 5.15 -11.88
N GLN A 24 13.99 5.46 -12.01
CA GLN A 24 14.85 5.70 -10.85
C GLN A 24 14.33 6.82 -9.94
N GLN A 25 13.77 7.88 -10.53
CA GLN A 25 13.19 8.99 -9.79
C GLN A 25 11.93 8.57 -9.03
N GLU A 26 11.04 7.79 -9.66
CA GLU A 26 9.83 7.27 -9.01
C GLU A 26 10.16 6.33 -7.85
N ARG A 27 11.14 5.44 -8.01
CA ARG A 27 11.63 4.58 -6.93
C ARG A 27 12.22 5.39 -5.77
N HIS A 28 12.99 6.44 -6.09
CA HIS A 28 13.52 7.34 -5.07
C HIS A 28 12.41 8.06 -4.30
N ASN A 29 11.43 8.63 -5.01
CA ASN A 29 10.31 9.33 -4.41
C ASN A 29 9.47 8.37 -3.54
N LEU A 30 9.24 7.14 -4.00
CA LEU A 30 8.52 6.12 -3.24
C LEU A 30 9.27 5.75 -1.94
N LYS A 31 10.60 5.67 -1.99
CA LYS A 31 11.44 5.43 -0.80
C LYS A 31 11.38 6.58 0.19
N GLU A 32 11.42 7.83 -0.27
CA GLU A 32 11.26 8.99 0.61
C GLU A 32 9.86 9.06 1.21
N LEU A 33 8.82 8.73 0.43
CA LEU A 33 7.45 8.62 0.94
C LEU A 33 7.34 7.55 2.03
N ALA A 34 7.95 6.38 1.85
CA ALA A 34 7.97 5.32 2.85
C ALA A 34 8.61 5.78 4.17
N LYS A 35 9.74 6.50 4.10
CA LYS A 35 10.38 7.10 5.29
C LYS A 35 9.48 8.12 5.99
N GLN A 36 8.77 8.96 5.22
CA GLN A 36 7.83 9.93 5.76
C GLN A 36 6.65 9.24 6.45
N LEU A 37 6.11 8.19 5.83
CA LEU A 37 5.00 7.41 6.36
C LEU A 37 5.38 6.67 7.65
N ASP A 38 6.60 6.14 7.73
CA ASP A 38 7.13 5.48 8.93
C ASP A 38 7.40 6.47 10.08
N SER A 39 8.08 7.58 9.77
CA SER A 39 8.50 8.54 10.80
C SER A 39 7.39 9.47 11.27
N GLN A 40 6.44 9.82 10.41
CA GLN A 40 5.41 10.84 10.65
C GLN A 40 4.04 10.45 10.07
N PRO A 41 3.46 9.30 10.45
CA PRO A 41 2.17 8.85 9.90
C PRO A 41 1.02 9.84 10.17
N LYS A 42 1.09 10.62 11.25
CA LYS A 42 0.12 11.69 11.58
C LYS A 42 0.13 12.85 10.58
N ALA A 43 1.16 12.96 9.75
CA ALA A 43 1.24 13.98 8.72
C ALA A 43 0.63 13.55 7.37
N TRP A 44 -0.10 12.42 7.36
CA TRP A 44 -0.79 11.88 6.20
C TRP A 44 -1.56 12.92 5.40
N GLU A 45 -2.53 13.57 6.04
CA GLU A 45 -3.41 14.56 5.39
C GLU A 45 -2.70 15.84 4.97
N ASN A 46 -1.58 16.17 5.62
CA ASN A 46 -0.90 17.45 5.41
C ASN A 46 0.00 17.44 4.18
N TYR A 47 0.78 16.38 3.97
CA TYR A 47 1.73 16.33 2.87
C TYR A 47 1.99 14.94 2.28
N ILE A 48 1.90 13.85 3.06
CA ILE A 48 2.28 12.51 2.57
C ILE A 48 1.30 12.04 1.50
N LYS A 49 0.00 12.23 1.72
CA LYS A 49 -1.03 11.88 0.73
C LYS A 49 -0.81 12.61 -0.60
N LYS A 50 -0.54 13.91 -0.55
CA LYS A 50 -0.28 14.72 -1.74
C LYS A 50 0.95 14.20 -2.51
N HIS A 51 2.03 13.92 -1.79
CA HIS A 51 3.25 13.38 -2.39
C HIS A 51 3.01 12.01 -3.05
N LEU A 52 2.21 11.13 -2.43
CA LEU A 52 1.83 9.85 -3.06
C LEU A 52 1.05 10.07 -4.36
N LEU A 53 0.07 10.99 -4.35
CA LEU A 53 -0.73 11.31 -5.53
C LEU A 53 0.12 11.90 -6.66
N GLU A 54 1.17 12.66 -6.34
CA GLU A 54 2.14 13.16 -7.34
C GLU A 54 2.95 12.02 -7.98
N ILE A 55 3.40 11.04 -7.18
CA ILE A 55 4.08 9.82 -7.69
C ILE A 55 3.13 9.05 -8.62
N ILE A 56 1.88 8.85 -8.20
CA ILE A 56 0.86 8.15 -8.98
C ILE A 56 0.61 8.88 -10.30
N ALA A 57 0.42 10.20 -10.27
CA ALA A 57 0.12 11.00 -11.45
C ALA A 57 1.27 11.07 -12.47
N ALA A 58 2.52 10.88 -12.03
CA ALA A 58 3.69 10.87 -12.90
C ALA A 58 3.73 9.63 -13.82
N ASN A 59 3.08 8.52 -13.43
CA ASN A 59 3.01 7.30 -14.23
C ASN A 59 1.57 7.06 -14.73
N PRO A 60 1.30 7.21 -16.04
CA PRO A 60 -0.06 7.06 -16.58
C PRO A 60 -0.71 5.70 -16.33
N GLU A 61 0.04 4.59 -16.43
CA GLU A 61 -0.49 3.24 -16.19
C GLU A 61 -0.87 3.08 -14.71
N LEU A 62 0.01 3.52 -13.80
CA LEU A 62 -0.23 3.51 -12.37
C LEU A 62 -1.43 4.39 -12.00
N ASN A 63 -1.52 5.60 -12.56
CA ASN A 63 -2.64 6.50 -12.31
C ASN A 63 -3.96 5.89 -12.77
N GLN A 64 -4.02 5.33 -13.98
CA GLN A 64 -5.24 4.69 -14.47
C GLN A 64 -5.68 3.54 -13.57
N ALA A 65 -4.75 2.64 -13.21
CA ALA A 65 -5.03 1.53 -12.31
C ALA A 65 -5.45 2.01 -10.90
N TYR A 66 -4.79 3.05 -10.38
CA TYR A 66 -5.12 3.66 -9.10
C TYR A 66 -6.55 4.20 -9.08
N GLN A 67 -6.94 4.99 -10.09
CA GLN A 67 -8.29 5.56 -10.16
C GLN A 67 -9.35 4.46 -10.23
N PHE A 68 -9.09 3.39 -10.99
CA PHE A 68 -9.98 2.22 -11.05
C PHE A 68 -10.17 1.60 -9.66
N TYR A 69 -9.09 1.23 -8.97
CA TYR A 69 -9.20 0.60 -7.65
C TYR A 69 -9.76 1.56 -6.59
N LYS A 70 -9.40 2.85 -6.62
CA LYS A 70 -9.91 3.85 -5.69
C LYS A 70 -11.42 3.99 -5.80
N SER A 71 -11.93 4.08 -7.02
CA SER A 71 -13.38 4.20 -7.27
C SER A 71 -14.15 3.00 -6.72
N GLN A 72 -13.62 1.78 -6.87
CA GLN A 72 -14.27 0.58 -6.34
C GLN A 72 -14.19 0.50 -4.82
N LEU A 73 -13.03 0.80 -4.24
CA LEU A 73 -12.85 0.80 -2.79
C LEU A 73 -13.75 1.81 -2.09
N ASP A 74 -14.01 2.96 -2.71
CA ASP A 74 -14.86 4.01 -2.16
C ASP A 74 -16.36 3.64 -2.13
N THR A 75 -16.76 2.56 -2.82
CA THR A 75 -18.12 2.01 -2.74
C THR A 75 -18.31 1.04 -1.57
N ILE A 76 -17.23 0.63 -0.88
CA ILE A 76 -17.29 -0.35 0.20
C ILE A 76 -17.58 0.38 1.51
N GLU A 77 -18.73 0.08 2.11
CA GLU A 77 -19.13 0.66 3.40
C GLU A 77 -18.40 0.02 4.59
N GLU A 78 -18.17 -1.29 4.53
CA GLU A 78 -17.50 -2.06 5.58
C GLU A 78 -16.51 -3.06 4.98
N ILE A 79 -15.27 -3.06 5.49
CA ILE A 79 -14.21 -3.96 5.05
C ILE A 79 -14.36 -5.29 5.78
N PRO A 80 -14.61 -6.42 5.08
CA PRO A 80 -14.64 -7.71 5.73
C PRO A 80 -13.30 -8.08 6.36
N ASN A 81 -13.33 -8.62 7.59
CA ASN A 81 -12.12 -9.00 8.33
C ASN A 81 -11.18 -9.96 7.56
N TYR A 82 -11.71 -10.82 6.70
CA TYR A 82 -10.90 -11.76 5.91
C TYR A 82 -10.07 -11.09 4.80
N LEU A 83 -10.36 -9.82 4.48
CA LEU A 83 -9.57 -8.99 3.56
C LEU A 83 -8.48 -8.20 4.28
N MET A 84 -8.47 -8.17 5.61
CA MET A 84 -7.41 -7.52 6.36
C MET A 84 -6.10 -8.33 6.23
N PRO A 85 -4.96 -7.65 6.08
CA PRO A 85 -3.67 -8.33 6.14
C PRO A 85 -3.44 -8.94 7.52
N THR A 86 -2.88 -10.14 7.55
CA THR A 86 -2.48 -10.79 8.81
C THR A 86 -1.07 -10.39 9.21
N GLU A 87 -0.77 -10.43 10.52
CA GLU A 87 0.60 -10.19 11.00
C GLU A 87 1.61 -11.14 10.37
N ALA A 88 1.21 -12.39 10.08
CA ALA A 88 2.05 -13.37 9.42
C ALA A 88 2.36 -12.99 7.97
N GLU A 89 1.38 -12.45 7.22
CA GLU A 89 1.60 -11.94 5.87
C GLU A 89 2.55 -10.74 5.88
N ILE A 90 2.35 -9.78 6.79
CA ILE A 90 3.24 -8.60 6.93
C ILE A 90 4.66 -9.02 7.35
N SER A 91 4.79 -9.94 8.31
CA SER A 91 6.09 -10.39 8.81
C SER A 91 6.93 -11.07 7.74
N ARG A 92 6.30 -11.79 6.80
CA ARG A 92 7.01 -12.43 5.67
C ARG A 92 7.65 -11.39 4.76
N LEU A 93 6.96 -10.26 4.50
CA LEU A 93 7.50 -9.17 3.69
C LEU A 93 8.78 -8.57 4.31
N ASN A 94 8.82 -8.45 5.64
CA ASN A 94 10.00 -7.95 6.37
C ASN A 94 11.23 -8.88 6.31
N THR A 95 11.03 -10.19 6.10
CA THR A 95 12.15 -11.15 6.05
C THR A 95 12.88 -11.21 4.70
N LEU A 96 12.34 -10.55 3.67
CA LEU A 96 12.84 -10.63 2.30
C LEU A 96 13.83 -9.52 1.96
N ASP A 97 13.67 -8.34 2.55
CA ASP A 97 14.70 -7.31 2.49
C ASP A 97 15.79 -7.64 3.52
N ASN A 98 16.98 -8.03 3.05
CA ASN A 98 18.21 -8.06 3.86
C ASN A 98 18.66 -6.65 4.30
N ALA A 99 17.74 -5.69 4.40
CA ALA A 99 18.00 -4.39 4.99
C ALA A 99 18.47 -4.63 6.43
N PRO A 100 19.56 -3.98 6.88
CA PRO A 100 20.01 -4.13 8.24
C PRO A 100 18.85 -3.77 9.15
N ILE A 101 18.35 -4.78 9.86
CA ILE A 101 17.38 -4.64 10.92
C ILE A 101 18.00 -3.61 11.86
N THR A 102 17.56 -2.37 11.79
CA THR A 102 17.77 -1.43 12.87
C THR A 102 17.11 -2.10 14.07
N ARG A 103 17.94 -2.70 14.93
CA ARG A 103 17.58 -3.28 16.23
C ARG A 103 16.81 -2.20 17.00
N GLY A 104 15.51 -2.14 16.80
CA GLY A 104 14.70 -0.96 17.08
C GLY A 104 13.30 -1.06 16.49
N PHE A 105 13.13 -1.74 15.35
CA PHE A 105 11.80 -2.10 14.85
C PHE A 105 11.19 -3.24 15.66
N LYS A 106 10.70 -2.90 16.86
CA LYS A 106 9.55 -3.59 17.45
C LYS A 106 8.33 -2.84 16.95
N PRO A 107 7.30 -3.50 16.37
CA PRO A 107 6.00 -2.86 16.23
C PRO A 107 5.62 -2.29 17.60
N LYS A 108 5.55 -0.96 17.72
CA LYS A 108 5.01 -0.31 18.90
C LYS A 108 3.51 -0.63 18.87
N SER A 109 3.10 -1.62 19.64
CA SER A 109 1.78 -2.27 19.65
C SER A 109 1.50 -3.14 18.43
N GLU A 110 0.87 -4.29 18.67
CA GLU A 110 0.18 -5.09 17.66
C GLU A 110 -0.69 -4.13 16.83
N ALA A 111 -0.57 -4.13 15.51
CA ALA A 111 -1.35 -3.22 14.66
C ALA A 111 -2.81 -3.68 14.69
N ILE A 112 -3.64 -3.01 15.52
CA ILE A 112 -5.02 -3.43 15.79
C ILE A 112 -5.98 -2.99 14.68
N ASP A 113 -5.67 -1.89 13.98
CA ASP A 113 -6.54 -1.32 12.95
C ASP A 113 -6.00 -1.47 11.51
N TYR A 114 -6.94 -1.46 10.56
CA TYR A 114 -6.68 -1.63 9.13
C TYR A 114 -5.71 -0.58 8.58
N GLU A 115 -5.89 0.69 8.96
CA GLU A 115 -5.06 1.80 8.47
C GLU A 115 -3.60 1.60 8.84
N THR A 116 -3.31 1.21 10.09
CA THR A 116 -1.95 0.94 10.55
C THR A 116 -1.32 -0.23 9.80
N GLN A 117 -2.09 -1.30 9.57
CA GLN A 117 -1.57 -2.47 8.85
C GLN A 117 -1.26 -2.15 7.37
N ILE A 118 -2.14 -1.41 6.69
CA ILE A 118 -1.93 -0.97 5.31
C ILE A 118 -0.74 0.00 5.21
N ASN A 119 -0.60 0.92 6.17
CA ASN A 119 0.57 1.80 6.26
C ASN A 119 1.87 1.01 6.36
N ASN A 120 1.92 -0.01 7.25
CA ASN A 120 3.10 -0.85 7.41
C ASN A 120 3.48 -1.55 6.10
N VAL A 121 2.51 -2.10 5.38
CA VAL A 121 2.75 -2.73 4.07
C VAL A 121 3.32 -1.72 3.08
N ALA A 122 2.76 -0.51 3.01
CA ALA A 122 3.27 0.54 2.12
C ALA A 122 4.69 0.99 2.48
N VAL A 123 5.02 1.07 3.78
CA VAL A 123 6.37 1.34 4.25
C VAL A 123 7.35 0.25 3.80
N ILE A 124 6.99 -1.02 3.97
CA ILE A 124 7.85 -2.15 3.57
C ILE A 124 8.07 -2.14 2.06
N VAL A 125 6.98 -2.08 1.29
CA VAL A 125 7.04 -2.06 -0.18
C VAL A 125 7.87 -0.88 -0.67
N GLY A 126 7.64 0.33 -0.16
CA GLY A 126 8.34 1.52 -0.63
C GLY A 126 9.79 1.63 -0.16
N SER A 127 10.16 0.97 0.94
CA SER A 127 11.54 0.97 1.45
C SER A 127 12.45 -0.04 0.76
N SER A 128 11.87 -1.02 0.08
CA SER A 128 12.58 -2.11 -0.59
C SER A 128 13.47 -1.62 -1.74
N GLU A 129 14.55 -2.35 -2.01
CA GLU A 129 15.42 -2.10 -3.17
C GLU A 129 14.71 -2.45 -4.50
N GLN A 130 13.75 -3.38 -4.45
CA GLN A 130 12.97 -3.84 -5.59
C GLN A 130 11.46 -3.72 -5.28
N PRO A 131 10.92 -2.49 -5.20
CA PRO A 131 9.56 -2.26 -4.73
C PRO A 131 8.50 -2.96 -5.60
N GLU A 132 8.73 -3.09 -6.91
CA GLU A 132 7.84 -3.80 -7.84
C GLU A 132 7.80 -5.32 -7.58
N GLU A 133 8.91 -5.92 -7.12
CA GLU A 133 8.97 -7.34 -6.78
C GLU A 133 8.35 -7.57 -5.40
N THR A 134 8.64 -6.69 -4.44
CA THR A 134 8.12 -6.77 -3.08
C THR A 134 6.60 -6.62 -3.06
N VAL A 135 6.02 -5.69 -3.82
CA VAL A 135 4.55 -5.54 -3.88
C VAL A 135 3.85 -6.78 -4.44
N LYS A 136 4.47 -7.50 -5.39
CA LYS A 136 3.90 -8.73 -5.98
C LYS A 136 3.78 -9.87 -4.97
N GLN A 137 4.58 -9.85 -3.91
CA GLN A 137 4.55 -10.85 -2.85
C GLN A 137 3.46 -10.59 -1.80
N VAL A 138 2.75 -9.46 -1.90
CA VAL A 138 1.70 -9.07 -0.98
C VAL A 138 0.40 -9.82 -1.30
N THR A 139 0.28 -11.05 -0.81
CA THR A 139 -0.80 -11.99 -1.18
C THR A 139 -2.21 -11.54 -0.79
N PHE A 140 -2.36 -10.68 0.23
CA PHE A 140 -3.70 -10.20 0.61
C PHE A 140 -4.30 -9.26 -0.47
N LEU A 141 -3.46 -8.61 -1.29
CA LEU A 141 -3.94 -7.79 -2.42
C LEU A 141 -4.66 -8.65 -3.47
N ASP A 142 -4.29 -9.92 -3.63
CA ASP A 142 -4.99 -10.84 -4.53
C ASP A 142 -6.41 -11.15 -4.02
N LYS A 143 -6.58 -11.29 -2.70
CA LYS A 143 -7.90 -11.46 -2.06
C LYS A 143 -8.78 -10.24 -2.34
N TRP A 144 -8.21 -9.04 -2.24
CA TRP A 144 -8.90 -7.80 -2.59
C TRP A 144 -9.27 -7.72 -4.06
N LYS A 145 -8.35 -8.02 -4.98
CA LYS A 145 -8.66 -8.05 -6.42
C LYS A 145 -9.80 -9.01 -6.73
N GLN A 146 -9.81 -10.19 -6.13
CA GLN A 146 -10.91 -11.15 -6.29
C GLN A 146 -12.24 -10.62 -5.72
N PHE A 147 -12.21 -9.99 -4.56
CA PHE A 147 -13.39 -9.37 -3.95
C PHE A 147 -13.97 -8.26 -4.84
N LEU A 148 -13.14 -7.32 -5.28
CA LEU A 148 -13.52 -6.21 -6.15
C LEU A 148 -14.01 -6.66 -7.53
N SER A 149 -13.48 -7.77 -8.04
CA SER A 149 -13.94 -8.36 -9.30
C SER A 149 -15.33 -8.99 -9.16
N ARG A 150 -15.60 -9.65 -8.02
CA ARG A 150 -16.91 -10.26 -7.74
C ARG A 150 -17.99 -9.21 -7.50
N SER A 151 -17.69 -8.15 -6.77
CA SER A 151 -18.63 -7.03 -6.57
C SER A 151 -18.99 -6.35 -7.89
N HIS A 152 -18.06 -6.26 -8.85
CA HIS A 152 -18.34 -5.72 -10.18
C HIS A 152 -19.17 -6.66 -11.06
N SER A 153 -19.15 -7.97 -10.82
CA SER A 153 -19.96 -8.95 -11.58
C SER A 153 -21.39 -9.13 -11.07
N LEU A 154 -21.73 -8.52 -9.92
CA LEU A 154 -23.04 -8.63 -9.28
C LEU A 154 -23.94 -7.41 -9.50
N ASN A 155 -23.50 -6.45 -10.33
CA ASN A 155 -24.26 -5.27 -10.75
C ASN A 155 -24.58 -5.34 -12.25
#